data_AF-A0A952EVQ0-F1
#
_entry.id   AF-A0A952EVQ0-F1
#
_cell.length_a   1.000
_cell.length_b   1.000
_cell.length_c   1.000
_cell.angle_alpha   90.00
_cell.angle_beta   90.00
_cell.angle_gamma   90.00
#
_symmetry.space_group_name_H-M   'P 1'
#
loop_
_entity.id
_entity.type
_entity.pdbx_description
1 polymer ?
#
loop_
_entity_poly.entity_id
_entity_poly.type
_entity_poly.pdbx_seq_one_letter_code
_entity_poly.pdbx_strand_id
1 'polypeptide(L)' 'MGDAYESVTVDIEDHVAQVTLVGPGKGNAMGPAFWAEMPEVFAKLDGDHDVRAIVLTGSGKNFSYGLDL' A
#
# COMPACT_ATOMS: atom_id res chain seq x y z
N MET A 1 -1.87 -12.31 -9.52
CA MET A 1 -2.01 -10.85 -9.40
C MET A 1 -3.46 -10.58 -9.03
N GLY A 2 -3.84 -10.77 -7.77
CA GLY A 2 -5.26 -10.90 -7.44
C GLY A 2 -5.56 -11.11 -5.96
N ASP A 3 -4.84 -10.43 -5.07
CA ASP A 3 -5.33 -10.25 -3.71
C ASP A 3 -5.86 -8.81 -3.63
N ALA A 4 -7.17 -8.69 -3.43
CA ALA A 4 -7.79 -7.39 -3.17
C ALA A 4 -7.49 -7.03 -1.71
N TYR A 5 -6.54 -6.13 -1.51
CA TYR A 5 -6.24 -5.56 -0.20
C TYR A 5 -7.29 -4.49 0.15
N GLU A 6 -7.67 -4.43 1.42
CA GLU A 6 -8.59 -3.43 1.92
C GLU A 6 -7.87 -2.09 2.16
N SER A 7 -6.61 -2.12 2.58
CA SER A 7 -5.86 -0.94 3.02
C SER A 7 -5.04 -0.27 1.93
N VAL A 8 -4.68 -0.99 0.86
CA VAL A 8 -3.79 -0.50 -0.20
C VAL A 8 -4.20 -0.97 -1.60
N THR A 9 -3.78 -0.23 -2.63
CA THR A 9 -3.70 -0.74 -4.00
C THR A 9 -2.25 -0.75 -4.46
N VAL A 10 -1.94 -1.62 -5.41
CA VAL A 10 -0.59 -1.76 -6.00
C VAL A 10 -0.73 -1.75 -7.51
N ASP A 11 0.01 -0.87 -8.16
CA ASP A 11 0.17 -0.80 -9.61
C ASP A 11 1.67 -0.83 -9.95
N ILE A 12 2.07 -1.51 -11.02
CA ILE A 12 3.48 -1.61 -11.43
C ILE A 12 3.59 -1.17 -12.88
N GLU A 13 4.32 -0.08 -13.11
CA GLU A 13 4.59 0.47 -14.43
C GLU A 13 6.09 0.81 -14.53
N ASP A 14 6.73 0.48 -15.64
CA ASP A 14 8.15 0.76 -15.91
C ASP A 14 9.10 0.41 -14.74
N HIS A 15 8.90 -0.78 -14.16
CA HIS A 15 9.66 -1.30 -13.01
C HIS A 15 9.48 -0.53 -11.68
N VAL A 16 8.51 0.38 -11.60
CA VAL A 16 8.18 1.13 -10.37
C VAL A 16 6.84 0.65 -9.84
N ALA A 17 6.83 0.14 -8.61
CA ALA A 17 5.59 -0.20 -7.92
C ALA A 17 5.04 1.03 -7.20
N GLN A 18 3.85 1.47 -7.56
CA GLN A 18 3.09 2.47 -6.81
C GLN A 18 2.15 1.77 -5.82
N VAL A 19 2.45 1.90 -4.53
CA VAL A 19 1.59 1.46 -3.44
C VAL A 19 0.79 2.65 -2.93
N THR A 20 -0.53 2.59 -3.07
CA THR A 20 -1.43 3.68 -2.66
C THR A 20 -2.25 3.26 -1.46
N LEU A 21 -2.18 4.01 -0.35
CA LEU A 21 -3.02 3.80 0.82
C LEU A 21 -4.47 4.22 0.50
N VAL A 22 -5.43 3.32 0.65
CA VAL A 22 -6.86 3.52 0.31
C VAL A 22 -7.84 3.09 1.42
N GLY A 23 -7.33 2.60 2.56
CA GLY A 23 -8.11 1.95 3.60
C GLY A 23 -9.38 2.69 4.08
N PRO A 24 -10.28 1.98 4.77
CA PRO A 24 -11.65 2.45 5.05
C PRO A 24 -11.72 3.66 6.00
N GLY A 25 -10.62 3.96 6.70
CA GLY A 25 -10.52 5.06 7.66
C GLY A 25 -10.33 6.43 7.01
N LYS A 26 -10.61 7.50 7.77
CA LYS A 26 -10.39 8.87 7.30
C LYS A 26 -8.89 9.14 7.14
N GLY A 27 -8.51 9.65 5.98
CA GLY A 27 -7.14 10.09 5.72
C GLY A 27 -6.14 8.95 5.78
N ASN A 28 -6.50 7.76 5.29
CA ASN A 28 -5.62 6.58 5.21
C ASN A 28 -5.03 6.19 6.59
N ALA A 29 -5.88 6.17 7.62
CA ALA A 29 -5.50 5.75 8.97
C ALA A 29 -5.06 4.27 8.99
N MET A 30 -4.05 3.96 9.79
CA MET A 30 -3.38 2.67 9.88
C MET A 30 -4.11 1.76 10.89
N GLY A 31 -5.22 1.17 10.43
CA GLY A 31 -6.01 0.20 11.19
C GLY A 31 -5.55 -1.26 11.02
N PRO A 32 -6.31 -2.25 11.55
CA PRO A 32 -5.91 -3.66 11.54
C PRO A 32 -5.58 -4.24 10.16
N ALA A 33 -6.37 -3.89 9.12
CA ALA A 33 -6.12 -4.33 7.75
C ALA A 33 -4.76 -3.84 7.23
N PHE A 34 -4.41 -2.57 7.48
CA PHE A 34 -3.11 -2.01 7.11
C PHE A 34 -1.95 -2.81 7.74
N TRP A 35 -2.04 -3.12 9.03
CA TRP A 35 -0.97 -3.84 9.73
C TRP A 35 -0.85 -5.31 9.29
N ALA A 36 -1.93 -5.92 8.84
CA ALA A 36 -1.92 -7.27 8.28
C ALA A 36 -1.36 -7.30 6.84
N GLU A 37 -1.80 -6.37 6.00
CA GLU A 37 -1.55 -6.40 4.55
C GLU A 37 -0.21 -5.77 4.16
N MET A 38 0.25 -4.72 4.84
CA MET A 38 1.50 -4.03 4.48
C MET A 38 2.73 -4.95 4.47
N PRO A 39 2.97 -5.80 5.49
CA PRO A 39 4.09 -6.74 5.44
C PRO A 39 3.99 -7.73 4.29
N GLU A 40 2.78 -8.21 3.97
CA GLU A 40 2.53 -9.14 2.87
C GLU A 40 2.82 -8.49 1.51
N VAL A 41 2.30 -7.27 1.30
CA VAL A 41 2.50 -6.49 0.08
C VAL A 41 3.99 -6.23 -0.15
N PHE A 42 4.69 -5.73 0.86
CA PHE A 42 6.11 -5.40 0.70
C PHE A 42 6.99 -6.64 0.58
N ALA A 43 6.65 -7.76 1.22
CA ALA A 43 7.36 -9.02 1.00
C ALA A 43 7.19 -9.55 -0.44
N LYS A 44 6.00 -9.40 -1.02
CA LYS A 44 5.76 -9.74 -2.44
C LYS A 44 6.56 -8.83 -3.38
N LEU A 45 6.58 -7.51 -3.12
CA LEU A 45 7.33 -6.55 -3.94
C LEU A 45 8.85 -6.72 -3.81
N ASP A 46 9.36 -7.01 -2.61
CA ASP A 46 10.79 -7.29 -2.38
C ASP A 46 11.27 -8.55 -3.13
N GLY A 47 10.39 -9.56 -3.24
CA GLY A 47 10.65 -10.79 -4.00
C GLY A 47 10.49 -10.65 -5.51
N ASP A 48 9.97 -9.53 -6.02
CA ASP A 48 9.75 -9.32 -7.44
C ASP A 48 10.97 -8.64 -8.09
N HIS A 49 11.74 -9.42 -8.86
CA HIS A 49 12.94 -8.94 -9.54
C HIS A 49 12.68 -7.88 -10.62
N ASP A 50 11.43 -7.72 -11.08
CA ASP A 50 11.05 -6.69 -12.03
C ASP A 50 10.84 -5.32 -11.34
N VAL A 51 10.55 -5.32 -10.04
CA VAL A 51 10.40 -4.09 -9.25
C VAL A 51 11.77 -3.54 -8.86
N ARG A 52 12.02 -2.28 -9.20
CA ARG A 52 13.30 -1.58 -8.95
C ARG A 52 13.17 -0.41 -7.99
N ALA A 53 11.95 0.13 -7.85
CA ALA A 53 11.63 1.17 -6.89
C ALA A 53 10.18 1.02 -6.43
N ILE A 54 9.91 1.49 -5.21
CA ILE A 54 8.56 1.56 -4.66
C ILE A 54 8.25 3.01 -4.31
N VAL A 55 7.13 3.51 -4.84
CA VAL A 55 6.53 4.78 -4.42
C VAL A 55 5.36 4.46 -3.50
N LEU A 56 5.48 4.84 -2.23
CA LEU A 56 4.39 4.77 -1.27
C LEU A 56 3.68 6.13 -1.20
N THR A 57 2.38 6.15 -1.44
CA THR A 57 1.57 7.38 -1.43
C THR A 57 0.20 7.16 -0.80
N GLY A 58 -0.48 8.23 -0.42
CA GLY A 58 -1.85 8.18 0.09
C GLY A 58 -2.86 8.59 -0.96
N SER A 59 -4.05 7.98 -0.91
CA SER A 59 -5.18 8.43 -1.73
C SER A 59 -5.71 9.79 -1.28
N GLY A 60 -6.21 10.57 -2.23
CA GLY A 60 -6.80 11.88 -1.97
C GLY A 60 -5.78 12.94 -1.56
N LYS A 61 -6.09 13.72 -0.52
CA LYS A 61 -5.31 14.92 -0.15
C LYS A 61 -4.19 14.67 0.86
N ASN A 62 -4.23 13.53 1.56
CA ASN A 62 -3.36 13.27 2.70
C ASN A 62 -2.60 11.97 2.43
N PHE A 63 -1.34 11.92 2.86
CA PHE A 63 -0.58 10.67 2.86
C PHE A 63 -1.21 9.66 3.85
N SER A 64 -1.14 9.96 5.14
CA SER A 64 -1.78 9.18 6.21
C SER A 64 -1.97 10.05 7.46
N TYR A 65 -3.00 9.76 8.24
CA TYR A 65 -3.20 10.31 9.59
C TYR A 65 -2.48 9.51 10.69
N GLY A 66 -1.75 8.46 10.33
CA GLY A 66 -1.04 7.60 11.26
C GLY A 66 -1.97 6.54 11.86
N LEU A 67 -1.72 6.16 13.11
CA LEU A 67 -2.45 5.09 13.79
C LEU A 67 -3.97 5.36 13.86
N ASP A 68 -4.77 4.34 13.62
CA ASP A 68 -6.21 4.36 13.89
C ASP A 68 -6.46 4.08 15.39
N LEU A 69 -6.97 5.08 16.12
CA LEU A 69 -7.12 5.09 17.59
C LEU A 69 -8.58 4.91 18.04
#